data_AF-E9T055-F1
#
_entry.id   AF-E9T055-F1
#
_cell.length_a   1.000
_cell.length_b   1.000
_cell.length_c   1.000
_cell.angle_alpha   90.00
_cell.angle_beta   90.00
_cell.angle_gamma   90.00
#
_symmetry.space_group_name_H-M   'P 1'
#
loop_
_entity.id
_entity.type
_entity.pdbx_description
1 polymer ?
#
loop_
_entity_poly.entity_id
_entity_poly.type
_entity_poly.pdbx_seq_one_letter_code
_entity_poly.pdbx_strand_id
1 'polypeptide(L)'
;MQQTTAANLEMELRAQYPGRSLEVLRGDCNVEIPGYLKTLSIDWPRYAAVFAMVDQFSAEISWDTLEYLSRFRRNKRGFKVELWLYFGHGLLPRGLGLGDEPDKAAVKRVQEYADRIDRMYGTAQWRELWRAREAGSLSGASFRGELVNLMRWRLERVLGYKTTLPLEFTNENGNPIYTVIFATSNDTGAHIMNSVFSKHGVALANMRNMSKAAKRLEREEDAGEFSLFGAEEIGTLMTCTTVREPLMPPVEPYRFP
;
A
#
# COMPACT_ATOMS: atom_id res chain seq x y z
N MET A 1 -25.83 7.96 0.01
CA MET A 1 -25.14 6.91 -0.75
C MET A 1 -24.44 5.91 0.17
N GLN A 2 -23.51 6.31 1.06
CA GLN A 2 -22.80 5.38 1.96
C GLN A 2 -23.71 4.62 2.96
N GLN A 3 -24.80 5.24 3.41
CA GLN A 3 -25.68 4.67 4.44
C GLN A 3 -26.42 3.41 3.95
N THR A 4 -26.81 3.38 2.68
CA THR A 4 -27.44 2.22 2.03
C THR A 4 -26.40 1.12 1.78
N THR A 5 -25.18 1.49 1.40
CA THR A 5 -24.09 0.53 1.15
C THR A 5 -23.73 -0.27 2.40
N ALA A 6 -23.56 0.39 3.55
CA ALA A 6 -23.19 -0.33 4.78
C ALA A 6 -24.31 -1.22 5.32
N ALA A 7 -25.58 -0.80 5.18
CA ALA A 7 -26.73 -1.63 5.55
C ALA A 7 -26.81 -2.90 4.69
N ASN A 8 -26.65 -2.75 3.38
CA ASN A 8 -26.66 -3.87 2.45
C ASN A 8 -25.49 -4.83 2.73
N LEU A 9 -24.29 -4.28 2.96
CA LEU A 9 -23.11 -5.07 3.32
C LEU A 9 -23.33 -5.88 4.60
N GLU A 10 -23.88 -5.25 5.65
CA GLU A 10 -24.16 -5.95 6.91
C GLU A 10 -25.17 -7.08 6.72
N MET A 11 -26.25 -6.82 5.99
CA MET A 11 -27.28 -7.82 5.68
C MET A 11 -26.68 -9.00 4.90
N GLU A 12 -25.88 -8.73 3.86
CA GLU A 12 -25.22 -9.76 3.06
C GLU A 12 -24.23 -10.59 3.88
N LEU A 13 -23.39 -9.94 4.69
CA LEU A 13 -22.40 -10.61 5.52
C LEU A 13 -23.05 -11.50 6.59
N ARG A 14 -24.11 -11.03 7.26
CA ARG A 14 -24.83 -11.82 8.26
C ARG A 14 -25.57 -13.00 7.63
N ALA A 15 -26.12 -12.83 6.41
CA ALA A 15 -26.77 -13.90 5.67
C ALA A 15 -25.78 -14.99 5.24
N GLN A 16 -24.59 -14.60 4.76
CA GLN A 16 -23.57 -15.55 4.30
C GLN A 16 -22.82 -16.23 5.47
N TYR A 17 -22.65 -15.54 6.59
CA TYR A 17 -21.80 -16.00 7.71
C TYR A 17 -22.48 -15.87 9.08
N PRO A 18 -23.65 -16.53 9.30
CA PRO A 18 -24.48 -16.31 10.49
C PRO A 18 -23.81 -16.69 11.83
N GLY A 19 -22.79 -17.55 11.81
CA GLY A 19 -22.05 -17.96 13.01
C GLY A 19 -20.80 -17.12 13.32
N ARG A 20 -20.52 -16.06 12.55
CA ARG A 20 -19.34 -15.20 12.76
C ARG A 20 -19.72 -13.95 13.54
N SER A 21 -18.84 -13.53 14.44
CA SER A 21 -18.92 -12.22 15.08
C SER A 21 -18.48 -11.16 14.07
N LEU A 22 -19.44 -10.37 13.60
CA LEU A 22 -19.27 -9.38 12.54
C LEU A 22 -19.89 -8.07 12.97
N GLU A 23 -19.16 -6.98 12.78
CA GLU A 23 -19.63 -5.62 12.99
C GLU A 23 -19.30 -4.77 11.77
N VAL A 24 -20.29 -4.03 11.29
CA VAL A 24 -20.16 -3.10 10.16
C VAL A 24 -20.34 -1.69 10.68
N LEU A 25 -19.26 -0.92 10.70
CA LEU A 25 -19.27 0.47 11.14
C LEU A 25 -19.52 1.38 9.95
N ARG A 26 -20.31 2.44 10.15
CA ARG A 26 -20.69 3.38 9.10
C ARG A 26 -20.03 4.72 9.33
N GLY A 27 -19.42 5.27 8.28
CA GLY A 27 -18.84 6.61 8.32
C GLY A 27 -17.33 6.60 8.11
N ASP A 28 -16.66 7.62 8.64
CA ASP A 28 -15.21 7.77 8.51
C ASP A 28 -14.50 6.77 9.42
N CYS A 29 -13.78 5.83 8.80
CA CYS A 29 -12.97 4.84 9.51
C CYS A 29 -11.95 5.46 10.50
N ASN A 30 -11.48 6.69 10.26
CA ASN A 30 -10.58 7.39 11.17
C ASN A 30 -11.23 7.74 12.52
N VAL A 31 -12.56 7.78 12.55
CA VAL A 31 -13.37 8.08 13.74
C VAL A 31 -13.97 6.79 14.30
N GLU A 32 -14.63 6.02 13.43
CA GLU A 32 -15.45 4.88 13.83
C GLU A 32 -14.63 3.72 14.36
N ILE A 33 -13.49 3.39 13.74
CA ILE A 33 -12.66 2.25 14.17
C ILE A 33 -12.08 2.50 15.57
N PRO A 34 -11.43 3.65 15.87
CA PRO A 34 -11.02 3.95 17.23
C PRO A 34 -12.20 4.01 18.21
N GLY A 35 -13.33 4.57 17.81
CA GLY A 35 -14.55 4.63 18.63
C GLY A 35 -15.03 3.25 19.05
N TYR A 36 -15.26 2.36 18.10
CA TYR A 36 -15.70 0.98 18.33
C TYR A 36 -14.68 0.17 19.12
N LEU A 37 -13.39 0.21 18.75
CA LEU A 37 -12.37 -0.56 19.45
C LEU A 37 -12.21 -0.15 20.93
N LYS A 38 -12.58 1.09 21.31
CA LYS A 38 -12.62 1.52 22.72
C LYS A 38 -13.76 0.87 23.52
N THR A 39 -14.87 0.49 22.88
CA THR A 39 -16.02 -0.12 23.57
C THR A 39 -15.79 -1.59 23.91
N LEU A 40 -14.86 -2.25 23.20
CA LEU A 40 -14.51 -3.64 23.44
C LEU A 40 -13.97 -3.82 24.86
N SER A 41 -14.57 -4.73 25.62
CA SER A 41 -14.21 -5.01 27.00
C SER A 41 -12.76 -5.50 27.13
N ILE A 42 -12.28 -5.58 28.37
CA ILE A 42 -10.96 -6.18 28.64
C ILE A 42 -10.92 -7.68 28.32
N ASP A 43 -12.08 -8.34 28.35
CA ASP A 43 -12.26 -9.76 28.03
C ASP A 43 -12.25 -10.02 26.52
N TRP A 44 -12.44 -8.98 25.69
CA TRP A 44 -12.15 -9.10 24.26
C TRP A 44 -10.71 -9.58 24.12
N PRO A 45 -10.40 -10.58 23.27
CA PRO A 45 -9.11 -11.26 23.24
C PRO A 45 -8.00 -10.36 22.65
N ARG A 46 -7.67 -9.26 23.33
CA ARG A 46 -6.59 -8.32 23.00
C ARG A 46 -5.22 -9.00 23.06
N TYR A 47 -5.16 -10.20 23.65
CA TYR A 47 -4.01 -11.10 23.63
C TYR A 47 -3.88 -11.89 22.31
N ALA A 48 -4.97 -12.15 21.58
CA ALA A 48 -4.95 -12.89 20.32
C ALA A 48 -4.32 -12.07 19.18
N ALA A 49 -3.94 -12.75 18.09
CA ALA A 49 -3.43 -12.10 16.90
C ALA A 49 -4.53 -11.23 16.26
N VAL A 50 -4.17 -10.02 15.85
CA VAL A 50 -5.07 -9.08 15.17
C VAL A 50 -4.37 -8.61 13.91
N PHE A 51 -5.09 -8.67 12.80
CA PHE A 51 -4.64 -8.25 11.48
C PHE A 51 -5.60 -7.17 10.98
N ALA A 52 -5.07 -6.05 10.50
CA ALA A 52 -5.84 -4.96 9.93
C ALA A 52 -5.47 -4.76 8.47
N MET A 53 -6.45 -4.97 7.59
CA MET A 53 -6.35 -4.59 6.19
C MET A 53 -6.76 -3.12 6.06
N VAL A 54 -5.79 -2.28 5.75
CA VAL A 54 -5.96 -0.83 5.57
C VAL A 54 -5.96 -0.56 4.08
N ASP A 55 -7.16 -0.61 3.51
CA ASP A 55 -7.39 -0.41 2.08
C ASP A 55 -7.87 1.02 1.82
N GLN A 56 -6.94 1.89 1.43
CA GLN A 56 -7.25 3.26 1.04
C GLN A 56 -6.93 3.47 -0.44
N PHE A 57 -7.68 4.37 -1.06
CA PHE A 57 -7.49 4.67 -2.48
C PHE A 57 -6.36 5.68 -2.69
N SER A 58 -6.28 6.72 -1.86
CA SER A 58 -5.32 7.81 -1.93
C SER A 58 -4.81 8.14 -0.52
N ALA A 59 -5.32 9.22 0.10
CA ALA A 59 -4.91 9.74 1.40
C ALA A 59 -6.14 9.88 2.32
N GLU A 60 -6.90 8.79 2.46
CA GLU A 60 -8.08 8.73 3.34
C GLU A 60 -7.72 8.36 4.77
N ILE A 61 -6.75 7.46 4.96
CA ILE A 61 -6.37 6.96 6.30
C ILE A 61 -5.32 7.89 6.90
N SER A 62 -5.65 8.44 8.06
CA SER A 62 -4.77 9.26 8.86
C SER A 62 -3.73 8.44 9.63
N TRP A 63 -2.61 9.08 9.91
CA TRP A 63 -1.56 8.54 10.77
C TRP A 63 -2.08 8.18 12.17
N ASP A 64 -2.98 8.98 12.74
CA ASP A 64 -3.55 8.77 14.07
C ASP A 64 -4.32 7.44 14.14
N THR A 65 -4.94 7.02 13.04
CA THR A 65 -5.62 5.73 12.95
C THR A 65 -4.62 4.58 12.98
N LEU A 66 -3.52 4.70 12.22
CA LEU A 66 -2.43 3.71 12.24
C LEU A 66 -1.76 3.65 13.62
N GLU A 67 -1.54 4.81 14.24
CA GLU A 67 -0.99 4.91 15.58
C GLU A 67 -1.91 4.23 16.61
N TYR A 68 -3.22 4.49 16.52
CA TYR A 68 -4.21 3.85 17.38
C TYR A 68 -4.18 2.32 17.25
N LEU A 69 -4.21 1.80 16.02
CA LEU A 69 -4.10 0.35 15.75
C LEU A 69 -2.80 -0.23 16.32
N SER A 70 -1.67 0.47 16.16
CA SER A 70 -0.35 0.03 16.65
C SER A 70 -0.27 -0.12 18.17
N ARG A 71 -1.17 0.55 18.91
CA ARG A 71 -1.25 0.57 20.38
C ARG A 71 -2.44 -0.21 20.94
N PHE A 72 -3.40 -0.60 20.10
CA PHE A 72 -4.65 -1.21 20.54
C PHE A 72 -4.46 -2.53 21.29
N ARG A 73 -3.52 -3.36 20.84
CA ARG A 73 -3.23 -4.66 21.46
C ARG A 73 -2.48 -4.49 22.78
N ARG A 74 -2.86 -5.33 23.74
CA ARG A 74 -2.22 -5.45 25.06
C ARG A 74 -1.85 -6.92 25.26
N ASN A 75 -0.61 -7.28 24.94
CA ASN A 75 -0.11 -8.63 25.18
C ASN A 75 1.32 -8.58 25.76
N LYS A 76 1.66 -9.60 26.55
CA LYS A 76 2.97 -9.72 27.23
C LYS A 76 4.16 -9.85 26.27
N ARG A 77 3.91 -10.21 25.01
CA ARG A 77 4.93 -10.38 23.97
C ARG A 77 5.24 -9.08 23.23
N GLY A 78 4.53 -7.99 23.53
CA GLY A 78 4.71 -6.69 22.86
C GLY A 78 4.24 -6.67 21.41
N PHE A 79 3.44 -7.65 20.97
CA PHE A 79 2.98 -7.71 19.59
C PHE A 79 1.94 -6.64 19.28
N LYS A 80 2.06 -6.02 18.11
CA LYS A 80 1.12 -5.02 17.61
C LYS A 80 0.02 -5.67 16.75
N VAL A 81 -0.95 -4.87 16.33
CA VAL A 81 -1.83 -5.24 15.21
C VAL A 81 -0.95 -5.32 13.97
N GLU A 82 -0.99 -6.41 13.23
CA GLU A 82 -0.29 -6.53 11.95
C GLU A 82 -1.06 -5.72 10.90
N LEU A 83 -0.37 -4.82 10.20
CA LEU A 83 -0.99 -3.94 9.22
C LEU A 83 -0.71 -4.45 7.81
N TRP A 84 -1.74 -4.49 6.98
CA TRP A 84 -1.65 -4.64 5.54
C TRP A 84 -2.14 -3.34 4.90
N LEU A 85 -1.20 -2.44 4.58
CA LEU A 85 -1.51 -1.10 4.11
C LEU A 85 -1.40 -1.04 2.58
N TYR A 86 -2.53 -0.80 1.90
CA TYR A 86 -2.51 -0.40 0.51
C TYR A 86 -2.05 1.05 0.40
N PHE A 87 -0.94 1.27 -0.30
CA PHE A 87 -0.30 2.58 -0.40
C PHE A 87 -0.28 3.04 -1.86
N GLY A 88 -1.23 3.92 -2.21
CA GLY A 88 -1.44 4.49 -3.54
C GLY A 88 -0.44 5.59 -3.93
N HIS A 89 0.87 5.37 -3.73
CA HIS A 89 1.91 6.38 -3.98
C HIS A 89 1.92 6.95 -5.41
N GLY A 90 1.44 6.19 -6.41
CA GLY A 90 1.31 6.65 -7.79
C GLY A 90 0.23 7.72 -8.02
N LEU A 91 -0.75 7.81 -7.11
CA LEU A 91 -1.86 8.76 -7.20
C LEU A 91 -1.56 10.09 -6.50
N LEU A 92 -0.61 10.10 -5.54
CA LEU A 92 -0.27 11.28 -4.77
C LEU A 92 0.18 12.48 -5.64
N PRO A 93 1.07 12.33 -6.64
CA PRO A 93 1.44 13.43 -7.53
C PRO A 93 0.28 14.09 -8.28
N ARG A 94 -0.75 13.31 -8.64
CA ARG A 94 -1.83 13.79 -9.51
C ARG A 94 -2.69 14.86 -8.85
N GLY A 95 -2.83 14.82 -7.53
CA GLY A 95 -3.59 15.82 -6.78
C GLY A 95 -2.79 17.06 -6.37
N LEU A 96 -1.49 17.11 -6.70
CA LEU A 96 -0.58 18.20 -6.29
C LEU A 96 -0.23 19.17 -7.42
N GLY A 97 -0.61 18.85 -8.66
CA GLY A 97 -0.36 19.72 -9.82
C GLY A 97 -1.26 20.94 -9.83
N LEU A 98 -0.65 22.13 -9.89
CA LEU A 98 -1.31 23.35 -10.32
C LEU A 98 -1.00 23.49 -11.82
N GLY A 99 -2.02 23.58 -12.67
CA GLY A 99 -1.80 23.88 -14.10
C GLY A 99 -1.15 25.27 -14.29
N ASP A 100 -0.89 25.67 -15.53
CA ASP A 100 -0.10 26.88 -15.83
C ASP A 100 -0.73 28.19 -15.31
N GLU A 101 -2.07 28.28 -15.26
CA GLU A 101 -2.81 29.41 -14.68
C GLU A 101 -3.90 28.92 -13.70
N PRO A 102 -3.55 28.63 -12.43
CA PRO A 102 -4.49 28.10 -11.47
C PRO A 102 -5.37 29.21 -10.89
N ASP A 103 -6.68 29.02 -10.93
CA ASP A 103 -7.61 29.89 -10.20
C ASP A 103 -7.48 29.70 -8.68
N LYS A 104 -8.07 30.62 -7.89
CA LYS A 104 -8.06 30.55 -6.42
C LYS A 104 -8.66 29.24 -5.89
N ALA A 105 -9.62 28.64 -6.59
CA ALA A 105 -10.26 27.40 -6.17
C ALA A 105 -9.34 26.19 -6.38
N ALA A 106 -8.55 26.17 -7.46
CA ALA A 106 -7.53 25.16 -7.74
C ALA A 106 -6.43 25.19 -6.68
N VAL A 107 -5.94 26.39 -6.34
CA VAL A 107 -4.96 26.57 -5.25
C VAL A 107 -5.51 26.01 -3.93
N LYS A 108 -6.76 26.32 -3.60
CA LYS A 108 -7.41 25.80 -2.38
C LYS A 108 -7.51 24.27 -2.38
N ARG A 109 -7.93 23.64 -3.47
CA ARG A 109 -8.04 22.17 -3.58
C ARG A 109 -6.69 21.47 -3.40
N VAL A 110 -5.64 22.02 -4.00
CA VAL A 110 -4.27 21.48 -3.87
C VAL A 110 -3.81 21.59 -2.42
N GLN A 111 -4.09 22.72 -1.74
CA GLN A 111 -3.76 22.86 -0.33
C GLN A 111 -4.52 21.87 0.56
N GLU A 112 -5.84 21.74 0.37
CA GLU A 112 -6.66 20.77 1.11
C GLU A 112 -6.17 19.32 0.90
N TYR A 113 -5.73 18.99 -0.32
CA TYR A 113 -5.15 17.69 -0.62
C TYR A 113 -3.77 17.50 0.03
N ALA A 114 -2.92 18.52 0.01
CA ALA A 114 -1.64 18.47 0.70
C ALA A 114 -1.82 18.28 2.22
N ASP A 115 -2.82 18.92 2.83
CA ASP A 115 -3.16 18.75 4.25
C ASP A 115 -3.70 17.34 4.54
N ARG A 116 -4.36 16.69 3.58
CA ARG A 116 -4.71 15.25 3.69
C ARG A 116 -3.47 14.37 3.67
N ILE A 117 -2.49 14.66 2.80
CA ILE A 117 -1.24 13.89 2.76
C ILE A 117 -0.43 14.11 4.05
N ASP A 118 -0.39 15.33 4.59
CA ASP A 118 0.21 15.61 5.90
C ASP A 118 -0.43 14.75 7.00
N ARG A 119 -1.76 14.64 7.02
CA ARG A 119 -2.49 13.77 7.97
C ARG A 119 -2.23 12.29 7.74
N MET A 120 -2.17 11.83 6.49
CA MET A 120 -1.90 10.42 6.16
C MET A 120 -0.53 9.99 6.64
N TYR A 121 0.50 10.80 6.38
CA TYR A 121 1.83 10.51 6.90
C TYR A 121 1.98 10.87 8.37
N GLY A 122 1.22 11.84 8.89
CA GLY A 122 1.42 12.46 10.20
C GLY A 122 2.62 13.42 10.25
N THR A 123 3.07 13.92 9.08
CA THR A 123 4.19 14.87 8.92
C THR A 123 4.12 15.55 7.56
N ALA A 124 4.71 16.73 7.47
CA ALA A 124 4.92 17.47 6.23
C ALA A 124 6.19 17.06 5.46
N GLN A 125 7.00 16.11 5.96
CA GLN A 125 8.29 15.72 5.35
C GLN A 125 8.18 15.29 3.87
N TRP A 126 7.05 14.71 3.44
CA TRP A 126 6.83 14.35 2.04
C TRP A 126 6.90 15.57 1.09
N ARG A 127 6.65 16.79 1.60
CA ARG A 127 6.74 18.04 0.83
C ARG A 127 8.18 18.36 0.42
N GLU A 128 9.18 17.91 1.20
CA GLU A 128 10.60 18.01 0.83
C GLU A 128 10.89 17.13 -0.39
N LEU A 129 10.37 15.89 -0.38
CA LEU A 129 10.47 14.96 -1.52
C LEU A 129 9.81 15.54 -2.77
N TRP A 130 8.64 16.20 -2.59
CA TRP A 130 7.94 16.87 -3.68
C TRP A 130 8.77 18.00 -4.29
N ARG A 131 9.33 18.87 -3.45
CA ARG A 131 10.24 19.94 -3.90
C ARG A 131 11.46 19.40 -4.64
N ALA A 132 12.06 18.33 -4.14
CA ALA A 132 13.19 17.68 -4.80
C ALA A 132 12.83 17.12 -6.19
N ARG A 133 11.61 16.58 -6.35
CA ARG A 133 11.08 16.14 -7.64
C ARG A 133 10.90 17.32 -8.60
N GLU A 134 10.27 18.40 -8.15
CA GLU A 134 10.03 19.59 -8.98
C GLU A 134 11.34 20.28 -9.38
N ALA A 135 12.35 20.27 -8.50
CA ALA A 135 13.69 20.75 -8.79
C ALA A 135 14.53 19.79 -9.68
N GLY A 136 13.96 18.66 -10.11
CA GLY A 136 14.66 17.65 -10.92
C GLY A 136 15.73 16.84 -10.18
N SER A 137 15.89 17.03 -8.86
CA SER A 137 16.83 16.28 -8.03
C SER A 137 16.39 14.83 -7.80
N LEU A 138 15.07 14.57 -7.83
CA LEU A 138 14.51 13.22 -7.82
C LEU A 138 13.79 12.91 -9.12
N SER A 139 14.15 11.78 -9.74
CA SER A 139 13.33 11.22 -10.83
C SER A 139 11.94 10.83 -10.31
N GLY A 140 10.96 10.69 -11.22
CA GLY A 140 9.63 10.23 -10.82
C GLY A 140 9.62 8.84 -10.15
N ALA A 141 10.54 7.95 -10.54
CA ALA A 141 10.70 6.64 -9.91
C ALA A 141 11.31 6.77 -8.51
N SER A 142 12.39 7.54 -8.37
CA SER A 142 13.05 7.80 -7.08
C SER A 142 12.10 8.46 -6.09
N PHE A 143 11.32 9.44 -6.53
CA PHE A 143 10.31 10.10 -5.70
C PHE A 143 9.27 9.11 -5.16
N ARG A 144 8.74 8.21 -6.00
CA ARG A 144 7.79 7.17 -5.56
C ARG A 144 8.42 6.20 -4.55
N GLY A 145 9.67 5.80 -4.79
CA GLY A 145 10.43 4.98 -3.85
C GLY A 145 10.60 5.65 -2.49
N GLU A 146 10.94 6.94 -2.48
CA GLU A 146 11.09 7.73 -1.24
C GLU A 146 9.77 7.92 -0.50
N LEU A 147 8.63 8.05 -1.19
CA LEU A 147 7.32 8.08 -0.52
C LEU A 147 7.02 6.77 0.23
N VAL A 148 7.29 5.62 -0.43
CA VAL A 148 7.16 4.30 0.21
C VAL A 148 8.15 4.17 1.38
N ASN A 149 9.40 4.58 1.18
CA ASN A 149 10.43 4.57 2.22
C ASN A 149 10.02 5.42 3.43
N LEU A 150 9.50 6.63 3.22
CA LEU A 150 9.01 7.51 4.29
C LEU A 150 7.93 6.82 5.12
N MET A 151 6.94 6.20 4.49
CA MET A 151 5.89 5.47 5.23
C MET A 151 6.49 4.31 6.04
N ARG A 152 7.34 3.48 5.43
CA ARG A 152 8.01 2.36 6.09
C ARG A 152 8.87 2.81 7.27
N TRP A 153 9.71 3.82 7.06
CA TRP A 153 10.59 4.39 8.06
C TRP A 153 9.79 4.87 9.27
N ARG A 154 8.67 5.56 9.03
CA ARG A 154 7.80 6.00 10.11
C ARG A 154 7.14 4.85 10.85
N LEU A 155 6.64 3.83 10.14
CA LEU A 155 6.04 2.65 10.78
C LEU A 155 7.04 1.98 11.73
N GLU A 156 8.30 1.83 11.31
CA GLU A 156 9.34 1.22 12.16
C GLU A 156 9.83 2.14 13.27
N ARG A 157 10.19 3.40 12.95
CA ARG A 157 10.85 4.32 13.89
C ARG A 157 9.90 5.06 14.82
N VAL A 158 8.69 5.38 14.35
CA VAL A 158 7.71 6.18 15.12
C VAL A 158 6.68 5.27 15.78
N LEU A 159 6.11 4.30 15.05
CA LEU A 159 5.12 3.38 15.63
C LEU A 159 5.75 2.13 16.27
N GLY A 160 7.05 1.90 16.08
CA GLY A 160 7.78 0.81 16.70
C GLY A 160 7.48 -0.57 16.11
N TYR A 161 7.09 -0.66 14.84
CA TYR A 161 7.03 -1.95 14.15
C TYR A 161 8.45 -2.51 13.96
N LYS A 162 8.62 -3.82 14.12
CA LYS A 162 9.93 -4.47 14.00
C LYS A 162 10.37 -4.64 12.54
N THR A 163 9.41 -4.93 11.66
CA THR A 163 9.69 -5.21 10.24
C THR A 163 8.58 -4.64 9.37
N THR A 164 8.97 -3.97 8.29
CA THR A 164 8.09 -3.60 7.18
C THR A 164 8.52 -4.28 5.88
N LEU A 165 7.57 -4.93 5.22
CA LEU A 165 7.76 -5.61 3.94
C LEU A 165 6.90 -4.89 2.89
N PRO A 166 7.51 -4.17 1.92
CA PRO A 166 6.76 -3.65 0.79
C PRO A 166 6.56 -4.74 -0.27
N LEU A 167 5.49 -4.66 -1.06
CA LEU A 167 5.25 -5.42 -2.28
C LEU A 167 4.67 -4.46 -3.32
N GLU A 168 5.46 -4.13 -4.34
CA GLU A 168 5.02 -3.26 -5.42
C GLU A 168 4.18 -4.04 -6.43
N PHE A 169 3.04 -3.46 -6.82
CA PHE A 169 2.19 -3.96 -7.89
C PHE A 169 2.35 -3.06 -9.11
N THR A 170 2.78 -3.63 -10.22
CA THR A 170 2.91 -2.94 -11.51
C THR A 170 1.83 -3.40 -12.48
N ASN A 171 1.46 -2.54 -13.42
CA ASN A 171 0.65 -2.98 -14.57
C ASN A 171 1.47 -3.84 -15.54
N GLU A 172 0.83 -4.34 -16.59
CA GLU A 172 1.46 -5.17 -17.64
C GLU A 172 2.65 -4.47 -18.34
N ASN A 173 2.62 -3.15 -18.40
CA ASN A 173 3.69 -2.34 -19.00
C ASN A 173 4.85 -2.07 -18.01
N GLY A 174 4.76 -2.57 -16.77
CA GLY A 174 5.76 -2.38 -15.72
C GLY A 174 5.65 -1.06 -14.96
N ASN A 175 4.58 -0.28 -15.18
CA ASN A 175 4.36 0.95 -14.44
C ASN A 175 3.78 0.64 -13.05
N PRO A 176 4.34 1.19 -11.96
CA PRO A 176 3.85 0.94 -10.61
C PRO A 176 2.48 1.59 -10.40
N ILE A 177 1.54 0.81 -9.86
CA ILE A 177 0.17 1.24 -9.53
C ILE A 177 0.10 1.60 -8.05
N TYR A 178 0.43 0.64 -7.18
CA TYR A 178 0.43 0.80 -5.73
C TYR A 178 1.46 -0.13 -5.09
N THR A 179 1.79 0.15 -3.84
CA THR A 179 2.62 -0.72 -3.01
C THR A 179 1.81 -1.17 -1.81
N VAL A 180 1.77 -2.47 -1.53
CA VAL A 180 1.29 -2.98 -0.25
C VAL A 180 2.45 -2.94 0.74
N ILE A 181 2.23 -2.37 1.92
CA ILE A 181 3.21 -2.37 3.01
C ILE A 181 2.65 -3.24 4.14
N PHE A 182 3.28 -4.38 4.38
CA PHE A 182 3.00 -5.20 5.55
C PHE A 182 3.88 -4.76 6.72
N ALA A 183 3.29 -4.43 7.87
CA ALA A 183 4.02 -4.04 9.07
C ALA A 183 3.71 -4.99 10.22
N THR A 184 4.75 -5.57 10.83
CA THR A 184 4.59 -6.52 11.94
C THR A 184 5.64 -6.32 13.04
N SER A 185 5.28 -6.76 14.24
CA SER A 185 6.20 -6.90 15.39
C SER A 185 6.40 -8.37 15.77
N ASN A 186 6.00 -9.29 14.90
CA ASN A 186 6.04 -10.73 15.11
C ASN A 186 6.90 -11.38 14.01
N ASP A 187 7.99 -12.03 14.41
CA ASP A 187 8.95 -12.67 13.49
C ASP A 187 8.29 -13.79 12.67
N THR A 188 7.35 -14.53 13.26
CA THR A 188 6.59 -15.55 12.53
C THR A 188 5.72 -14.91 11.44
N GLY A 189 5.07 -13.79 11.74
CA GLY A 189 4.28 -13.05 10.77
C GLY A 189 5.15 -12.52 9.63
N ALA A 190 6.33 -11.98 9.94
CA ALA A 190 7.30 -11.52 8.95
C ALA A 190 7.77 -12.67 8.05
N HIS A 191 8.10 -13.83 8.62
CA HIS A 191 8.53 -15.01 7.87
C HIS A 191 7.44 -15.51 6.90
N ILE A 192 6.20 -15.64 7.40
CA ILE A 192 5.05 -16.05 6.57
C ILE A 192 4.86 -15.07 5.43
N MET A 193 4.80 -13.78 5.73
CA MET A 193 4.54 -12.75 4.72
C MET A 193 5.67 -12.60 3.71
N ASN A 194 6.93 -12.76 4.14
CA ASN A 194 8.06 -12.79 3.22
C ASN A 194 7.97 -13.96 2.24
N SER A 195 7.54 -15.14 2.71
CA SER A 195 7.28 -16.31 1.85
C SER A 195 6.14 -16.06 0.86
N VAL A 196 5.02 -15.49 1.33
CA VAL A 196 3.88 -15.12 0.48
C VAL A 196 4.31 -14.14 -0.60
N PHE A 197 5.02 -13.07 -0.24
CA PHE A 197 5.48 -12.07 -1.19
C PHE A 197 6.54 -12.58 -2.16
N SER A 198 7.41 -13.50 -1.73
CA SER A 198 8.39 -14.12 -2.63
C SER A 198 7.70 -14.92 -3.73
N LYS A 199 6.67 -15.70 -3.37
CA LYS A 199 5.86 -16.45 -4.36
C LYS A 199 5.09 -15.52 -5.30
N HIS A 200 4.48 -14.46 -4.76
CA HIS A 200 3.73 -13.50 -5.57
C HIS A 200 4.62 -12.65 -6.47
N GLY A 201 5.80 -12.25 -6.01
CA GLY A 201 6.78 -11.53 -6.84
C GLY A 201 7.17 -12.34 -8.08
N VAL A 202 7.38 -13.65 -7.91
CA VAL A 202 7.60 -14.58 -9.04
C VAL A 202 6.37 -14.65 -9.93
N ALA A 203 5.16 -14.82 -9.37
CA ALA A 203 3.93 -14.89 -10.18
C ALA A 203 3.68 -13.61 -10.99
N LEU A 204 3.86 -12.42 -10.41
CA LEU A 204 3.72 -11.14 -11.08
C LEU A 204 4.79 -10.95 -12.18
N ALA A 205 6.03 -11.35 -11.89
CA ALA A 205 7.10 -11.32 -12.90
C ALA A 205 6.80 -12.25 -14.07
N ASN A 206 6.28 -13.45 -13.80
CA ASN A 206 5.89 -14.42 -14.82
C ASN A 206 4.75 -13.87 -15.68
N MET A 207 3.67 -13.36 -15.07
CA MET A 207 2.57 -12.73 -15.81
C MET A 207 3.05 -11.60 -16.71
N ARG A 208 3.97 -10.75 -16.21
CA ARG A 208 4.56 -9.66 -17.00
C ARG A 208 5.37 -10.18 -18.19
N ASN A 209 6.22 -11.17 -17.98
CA ASN A 209 7.06 -11.74 -19.03
C ASN A 209 6.20 -12.41 -20.11
N MET A 210 5.13 -13.07 -19.71
CA MET A 210 4.11 -13.64 -20.61
C MET A 210 3.42 -12.57 -21.46
N SER A 211 2.93 -11.47 -20.86
CA SER A 211 2.30 -10.38 -21.61
C SER A 211 3.28 -9.68 -22.57
N LYS A 212 4.55 -9.54 -22.19
CA LYS A 212 5.60 -8.99 -23.08
C LYS A 212 5.91 -9.93 -24.24
N ALA A 213 6.00 -11.24 -23.98
CA ALA A 213 6.21 -12.24 -25.02
C ALA A 213 5.05 -12.25 -26.01
N ALA A 214 3.80 -12.20 -25.54
CA ALA A 214 2.61 -12.12 -26.38
C ALA A 214 2.62 -10.88 -27.29
N LYS A 215 2.89 -9.68 -26.74
CA LYS A 215 2.98 -8.44 -27.54
C LYS A 215 4.16 -8.43 -28.52
N ARG A 216 5.24 -9.14 -28.20
CA ARG A 216 6.40 -9.27 -29.10
C ARG A 216 6.04 -10.14 -30.30
N LEU A 217 5.38 -11.27 -30.04
CA LEU A 217 4.91 -12.19 -31.08
C LEU A 217 3.90 -11.52 -32.01
N GLU A 218 2.94 -10.77 -31.46
CA GLU A 218 1.96 -10.01 -32.24
C GLU A 218 2.65 -9.01 -33.20
N ARG A 219 3.72 -8.33 -32.73
CA ARG A 219 4.51 -7.42 -33.58
C ARG A 219 5.36 -8.13 -34.62
N GLU A 220 5.92 -9.29 -34.29
CA GLU A 220 6.71 -10.10 -35.22
C GLU A 220 5.78 -10.64 -36.32
N GLU A 221 4.59 -11.13 -35.97
CA GLU A 221 3.54 -11.56 -36.91
C GLU A 221 3.06 -10.41 -37.81
N ASP A 222 2.80 -9.22 -37.24
CA ASP A 222 2.45 -8.02 -38.01
C ASP A 222 3.57 -7.58 -38.96
N ALA A 223 4.84 -7.87 -38.62
CA ALA A 223 6.01 -7.61 -39.45
C ALA A 223 6.30 -8.73 -40.47
N GLY A 224 5.51 -9.81 -40.47
CA GLY A 224 5.68 -10.96 -41.37
C GLY A 224 6.77 -11.95 -40.94
N GLU A 225 7.27 -11.82 -39.72
CA GLU A 225 8.22 -12.75 -39.11
C GLU A 225 7.48 -13.73 -38.19
N PHE A 226 7.62 -15.04 -38.46
CA PHE A 226 6.99 -16.07 -37.62
C PHE A 226 8.00 -16.58 -36.59
N SER A 227 7.65 -16.43 -35.30
CA SER A 227 8.45 -16.99 -34.20
C SER A 227 8.32 -18.52 -34.13
N LEU A 228 9.43 -19.19 -33.81
CA LEU A 228 9.52 -20.64 -33.61
C LEU A 228 8.99 -21.10 -32.23
N PHE A 229 8.75 -20.18 -31.29
CA PHE A 229 8.30 -20.46 -29.93
C PHE A 229 7.02 -19.71 -29.60
N GLY A 230 6.13 -20.37 -28.84
CA GLY A 230 4.91 -19.75 -28.33
C GLY A 230 5.16 -18.76 -27.19
N ALA A 231 4.20 -17.90 -26.89
CA ALA A 231 4.29 -16.89 -25.84
C ALA A 231 4.66 -17.49 -24.46
N GLU A 232 4.17 -18.71 -24.19
CA GLU A 232 4.40 -19.46 -22.97
C GLU A 232 5.82 -20.00 -22.83
N GLU A 233 6.40 -20.48 -23.93
CA GLU A 233 7.78 -20.95 -23.95
C GLU A 233 8.76 -19.78 -23.83
N ILE A 234 8.50 -18.68 -24.54
CA ILE A 234 9.32 -17.45 -24.46
C ILE A 234 9.22 -16.84 -23.05
N GLY A 235 8.01 -16.75 -22.49
CA GLY A 235 7.79 -16.25 -21.13
C GLY A 235 8.52 -17.10 -20.10
N THR A 236 8.47 -18.43 -20.23
CA THR A 236 9.15 -19.37 -19.33
C THR A 236 10.68 -19.26 -19.44
N LEU A 237 11.23 -19.17 -20.66
CA LEU A 237 12.66 -18.96 -20.89
C LEU A 237 13.16 -17.62 -20.34
N MET A 238 12.32 -16.58 -20.36
CA MET A 238 12.61 -15.28 -19.76
C MET A 238 12.51 -15.27 -18.23
N THR A 239 11.91 -16.29 -17.61
CA THR A 239 11.70 -16.36 -16.15
C THR A 239 12.83 -17.00 -15.36
N CYS A 240 14.03 -17.19 -15.95
CA CYS A 240 15.23 -17.66 -15.23
C CYS A 240 15.29 -17.04 -13.82
N THR A 241 15.14 -17.93 -12.83
CA THR A 241 14.89 -17.75 -11.41
C THR A 241 15.00 -16.31 -10.91
N THR A 242 13.89 -15.56 -10.96
CA THR A 242 13.82 -14.24 -10.32
C THR A 242 13.70 -14.41 -8.81
N VAL A 243 14.83 -14.69 -8.16
CA VAL A 243 14.92 -14.53 -6.70
C VAL A 243 14.71 -13.05 -6.43
N ARG A 244 13.63 -12.72 -5.71
CA ARG A 244 13.38 -11.35 -5.28
C ARG A 244 14.59 -10.86 -4.49
N GLU A 245 15.19 -9.74 -4.89
CA GLU A 245 16.27 -9.12 -4.13
C GLU A 245 15.82 -8.89 -2.68
N PRO A 246 16.73 -9.07 -1.71
CA PRO A 246 16.42 -8.83 -0.30
C PRO A 246 15.80 -7.45 -0.13
N LEU A 247 14.64 -7.39 0.51
CA LEU A 247 14.00 -6.13 0.85
C LEU A 247 14.93 -5.33 1.77
N MET A 248 15.49 -4.22 1.25
CA MET A 248 16.30 -3.35 2.09
C MET A 248 15.45 -2.78 3.24
N PRO A 249 16.01 -2.70 4.46
CA PRO A 249 15.33 -2.04 5.58
C PRO A 249 15.07 -0.57 5.23
N PRO A 250 14.03 0.06 5.79
CA PRO A 250 13.81 1.48 5.56
C PRO A 250 14.96 2.30 6.14
N VAL A 251 15.40 3.28 5.35
CA VAL A 251 16.47 4.21 5.73
C VAL A 251 15.89 5.59 6.00
N GLU A 252 16.68 6.47 6.64
CA GLU A 252 16.25 7.85 6.84
C GLU A 252 15.83 8.47 5.49
N PRO A 253 14.61 9.06 5.40
CA PRO A 253 14.11 9.55 4.13
C PRO A 253 14.94 10.71 3.59
N TYR A 254 15.01 10.83 2.27
CA TYR A 254 15.73 11.91 1.61
C TYR A 254 15.34 13.29 2.18
N ARG A 255 16.34 14.12 2.43
CA ARG A 255 16.20 15.50 2.90
C ARG A 255 16.55 16.45 1.77
N PHE A 256 15.60 17.28 1.38
CA PHE A 256 15.85 18.34 0.41
C PHE A 256 16.20 19.63 1.15
N PRO A 257 17.37 20.24 0.87
CA PRO A 257 17.78 21.50 1.48
C PRO A 257 16.88 22.69 1.12
#